data_AF-A0A9W7WLU7-F1
#
_entry.id   AF-A0A9W7WLU7-F1
#
_cell.length_a   1.000
_cell.length_b   1.000
_cell.length_c   1.000
_cell.angle_alpha   90.00
_cell.angle_beta   90.00
_cell.angle_gamma   90.00
#
_symmetry.space_group_name_H-M   'P 1'
#
loop_
_entity.id
_entity.type
_entity.pdbx_description
1 polymer ?
#
loop_
_entity_poly.entity_id
_entity_poly.type
_entity_poly.pdbx_seq_one_letter_code
_entity_poly.pdbx_strand_id
1 'polypeptide(L)'
;MIASLAFLITLSVMAKCESNSDWLEPQMSSQSEMYSLMDRYRDDILSIRPNIIFCCVCQELIRRAKTEIYNTIQKKINSVCNKYIKAFRKVCLQRATRYRDILLHKLFPGGSPRGTCMKIKFCS
;
A
#
# COMPACT_ATOMS: atom_id res chain seq x y z
N MET A 1 11.26 18.18 18.21
CA MET A 1 11.92 17.31 17.20
C MET A 1 11.05 16.12 16.77
N ILE A 2 10.30 15.44 17.67
CA ILE A 2 9.44 14.29 17.30
C ILE A 2 8.22 14.71 16.46
N ALA A 3 7.62 15.87 16.75
CA ALA A 3 6.48 16.40 15.99
C ALA A 3 6.78 16.63 14.50
N SER A 4 8.01 17.03 14.18
CA SER A 4 8.45 17.29 12.80
C SER A 4 8.56 16.00 11.98
N LEU A 5 8.96 14.89 12.60
CA LEU A 5 9.03 13.58 11.92
C LEU A 5 7.62 13.03 11.62
N ALA A 6 6.69 13.17 12.56
CA ALA A 6 5.30 12.77 12.34
C ALA A 6 4.67 13.57 11.19
N PHE A 7 4.92 14.88 11.13
CA PHE A 7 4.43 15.76 10.08
C PHE A 7 5.00 15.40 8.69
N LEU A 8 6.29 15.06 8.62
CA LEU A 8 6.93 14.61 7.37
C LEU A 8 6.39 13.25 6.91
N ILE A 9 6.13 12.33 7.85
CA ILE A 9 5.54 11.03 7.52
C ILE A 9 4.12 11.23 6.97
N THR A 10 3.28 12.06 7.61
CA THR A 10 1.93 12.35 7.11
C THR A 10 1.96 13.02 5.74
N LEU A 11 2.85 13.99 5.52
CA LEU A 11 2.99 14.66 4.22
C LEU A 11 3.46 13.69 3.12
N SER A 12 4.40 12.79 3.42
CA SER A 12 4.89 11.81 2.44
C SER A 12 3.81 10.80 2.03
N VAL A 13 2.93 10.43 2.96
CA VAL A 13 1.80 9.54 2.71
C VAL A 13 0.71 10.27 1.91
N MET A 14 0.43 11.53 2.24
CA MET A 14 -0.55 12.34 1.50
C MET A 14 -0.08 12.67 0.07
N ALA A 15 1.17 13.09 -0.13
CA ALA A 15 1.73 13.38 -1.45
C ALA A 15 1.75 12.15 -2.39
N LYS A 16 1.92 10.94 -1.82
CA LYS A 16 1.86 9.69 -2.60
C LYS A 16 0.43 9.32 -3.02
N CYS A 17 -0.56 9.78 -2.26
CA CYS A 17 -1.98 9.61 -2.57
C CYS A 17 -2.52 10.64 -3.57
N GLU A 18 -1.97 11.86 -3.53
CA GLU A 18 -2.37 13.01 -4.35
C GLU A 18 -2.17 12.77 -5.85
N SER A 19 -1.23 11.90 -6.24
CA SER A 19 -0.99 11.53 -7.64
C SER A 19 -2.17 10.82 -8.35
N ASN A 20 -3.26 10.47 -7.66
CA ASN A 20 -4.36 9.67 -8.21
C ASN A 20 -5.75 10.28 -8.00
N SER A 21 -5.85 11.54 -7.55
CA SER A 21 -7.12 12.23 -7.37
C SER A 21 -7.05 13.65 -7.90
N ASP A 22 -7.78 13.92 -8.99
CA ASP A 22 -8.16 15.26 -9.44
C ASP A 22 -8.89 15.96 -8.29
N TRP A 23 -8.23 16.91 -7.62
CA TRP A 23 -8.90 17.91 -6.80
C TRP A 23 -8.32 19.28 -7.11
N LEU A 24 -9.24 20.21 -7.37
CA LEU A 24 -9.06 21.61 -7.70
C LEU A 24 -8.18 22.31 -6.65
N GLU A 25 -7.05 22.90 -7.05
CA GLU A 25 -6.22 23.76 -6.19
C GLU A 25 -6.99 25.02 -5.77
N PRO A 26 -7.13 25.31 -4.46
CA PRO A 26 -7.42 26.66 -4.00
C PRO A 26 -6.10 27.41 -3.81
N GLN A 27 -5.90 28.51 -4.52
CA GLN A 27 -4.81 29.44 -4.22
C GLN A 27 -5.11 30.21 -2.93
N MET A 28 -4.22 30.17 -1.93
CA MET A 28 -4.29 31.08 -0.77
C MET A 28 -2.93 31.34 -0.10
N SER A 29 -2.83 32.49 0.57
CA SER A 29 -1.69 33.42 0.51
C SER A 29 -0.93 33.66 1.83
N SER A 30 -1.03 32.82 2.87
CA SER A 30 -0.13 32.95 4.04
C SER A 30 0.04 31.65 4.86
N GLN A 31 1.26 31.43 5.39
CA GLN A 31 1.62 30.21 6.14
C GLN A 31 0.91 30.06 7.48
N SER A 32 0.59 31.16 8.19
CA SER A 32 -0.08 31.12 9.50
C SER A 32 -1.56 30.75 9.38
N GLU A 33 -2.23 31.23 8.34
CA GLU A 33 -3.62 30.86 8.04
C GLU A 33 -3.71 29.39 7.64
N MET A 34 -2.74 28.89 6.86
CA MET A 34 -2.66 27.47 6.47
C MET A 34 -2.58 26.51 7.66
N TYR A 35 -1.78 26.79 8.69
CA TYR A 35 -1.69 25.91 9.86
C TYR A 35 -2.96 25.93 10.71
N SER A 36 -3.58 27.11 10.90
CA SER A 36 -4.83 27.24 11.66
C SER A 36 -6.05 26.64 10.91
N LEU A 37 -6.04 26.71 9.57
CA LEU A 37 -7.02 26.08 8.71
C LEU A 37 -6.85 24.56 8.73
N MET A 38 -5.63 24.04 8.61
CA MET A 38 -5.35 22.60 8.71
C MET A 38 -5.77 22.01 10.05
N ASP A 39 -5.62 22.73 11.16
CA ASP A 39 -6.04 22.22 12.48
C ASP A 39 -7.55 22.21 12.64
N ARG A 40 -8.26 23.21 12.08
CA ARG A 40 -9.73 23.23 12.03
C ARG A 40 -10.29 22.19 11.06
N TYR A 41 -9.61 21.97 9.94
CA TYR A 41 -9.97 20.96 8.93
C TYR A 41 -9.53 19.54 9.35
N ARG A 42 -8.71 19.38 10.40
CA ARG A 42 -8.28 18.06 10.88
C ARG A 42 -9.47 17.22 11.35
N ASP A 43 -10.33 17.83 12.16
CA ASP A 43 -11.53 17.18 12.68
C ASP A 43 -12.59 17.01 11.58
N ASP A 44 -12.67 17.95 10.64
CA ASP A 44 -13.56 17.85 9.47
C ASP A 44 -13.07 16.86 8.40
N ILE A 45 -11.77 16.69 8.15
CA ILE A 45 -11.22 15.65 7.25
C ILE A 45 -11.49 14.26 7.81
N LEU A 46 -11.33 14.11 9.14
CA LEU A 46 -11.62 12.88 9.85
C LEU A 46 -13.13 12.57 9.87
N SER A 47 -14.00 13.58 9.84
CA SER A 47 -15.46 13.39 9.82
C SER A 47 -16.06 13.28 8.40
N ILE A 48 -15.48 13.96 7.41
CA ILE A 48 -16.04 14.08 6.05
C ILE A 48 -15.66 12.89 5.16
N ARG A 49 -14.44 12.33 5.25
CA ARG A 49 -14.05 11.11 4.49
C ARG A 49 -12.97 10.27 5.18
N PRO A 50 -13.24 9.64 6.34
CA PRO A 50 -12.34 8.65 6.92
C PRO A 50 -11.92 7.58 5.89
N ASN A 51 -12.84 7.24 4.98
CA ASN A 51 -12.62 6.26 3.92
C ASN A 51 -11.45 6.59 2.98
N ILE A 52 -11.15 7.86 2.66
CA ILE A 52 -10.05 8.18 1.74
C ILE A 52 -8.70 7.92 2.39
N ILE A 53 -8.49 8.39 3.62
CA ILE A 53 -7.21 8.19 4.33
C ILE A 53 -7.01 6.70 4.60
N PHE A 54 -8.05 5.99 5.06
CA PHE A 54 -7.97 4.54 5.28
C PHE A 54 -7.70 3.78 3.98
N CYS A 55 -8.31 4.18 2.87
CA CYS A 55 -8.08 3.60 1.55
C CYS A 55 -6.63 3.80 1.10
N CYS A 56 -6.11 5.00 1.27
CA CYS A 56 -4.73 5.38 0.99
C CYS A 56 -3.71 4.53 1.76
N VAL A 57 -3.84 4.52 3.09
CA VAL A 57 -2.95 3.75 3.96
C VAL A 57 -3.03 2.27 3.63
N CYS A 58 -4.24 1.74 3.41
CA CYS A 58 -4.42 0.36 2.99
C CYS A 58 -3.68 0.06 1.69
N GLN A 59 -3.84 0.89 0.65
CA GLN A 59 -3.20 0.63 -0.65
C GLN A 59 -1.68 0.59 -0.54
N GLU A 60 -1.08 1.51 0.22
CA GLU A 60 0.36 1.53 0.41
C GLU A 60 0.86 0.31 1.21
N LEU A 61 0.12 -0.09 2.25
CA LEU A 61 0.41 -1.31 3.01
C LEU A 61 0.32 -2.56 2.12
N ILE A 62 -0.76 -2.72 1.35
CA ILE A 62 -0.93 -3.85 0.44
C ILE A 62 0.17 -3.87 -0.62
N ARG A 63 0.53 -2.71 -1.19
CA ARG A 63 1.60 -2.60 -2.19
C ARG A 63 2.93 -3.11 -1.62
N ARG A 64 3.35 -2.62 -0.45
CA ARG A 64 4.61 -3.03 0.19
C ARG A 64 4.58 -4.50 0.60
N ALA A 65 3.52 -4.92 1.28
CA ALA A 65 3.37 -6.30 1.76
C ALA A 65 3.37 -7.30 0.60
N LYS A 66 2.67 -7.02 -0.49
CA LYS A 66 2.62 -7.89 -1.67
C LYS A 66 4.00 -8.10 -2.28
N THR A 67 4.77 -7.02 -2.44
CA THR A 67 6.15 -7.10 -2.96
C THR A 67 7.07 -7.88 -2.03
N GLU A 68 7.05 -7.59 -0.73
CA GLU A 68 7.93 -8.25 0.24
C GLU A 68 7.61 -9.75 0.38
N ILE A 69 6.33 -10.10 0.48
CA ILE A 69 5.90 -11.50 0.57
C ILE A 69 6.24 -12.25 -0.72
N TYR A 70 6.00 -11.66 -1.89
CA TYR A 70 6.38 -12.26 -3.17
C TYR A 70 7.89 -12.58 -3.21
N ASN A 71 8.72 -11.58 -2.89
CA ASN A 71 10.17 -11.71 -2.93
C ASN A 71 10.67 -12.76 -1.93
N THR A 72 10.12 -12.77 -0.71
CA THR A 72 10.48 -13.71 0.34
C THR A 72 10.14 -15.15 -0.06
N ILE A 73 8.92 -15.38 -0.54
CA ILE A 73 8.50 -16.71 -1.00
C ILE A 73 9.34 -17.14 -2.20
N GLN A 74 9.57 -16.26 -3.19
CA GLN A 74 10.37 -16.59 -4.36
C GLN A 74 11.81 -16.97 -4.01
N LYS A 75 12.45 -16.23 -3.10
CA LYS A 75 13.79 -16.56 -2.60
C LYS A 75 13.82 -17.95 -1.96
N LYS A 76 12.80 -18.29 -1.15
CA LYS A 76 12.72 -19.61 -0.51
C LYS A 76 12.48 -20.74 -1.52
N ILE A 77 11.61 -20.51 -2.51
CA ILE A 77 11.39 -21.44 -3.62
C ILE A 77 12.70 -21.72 -4.35
N ASN A 78 13.43 -20.68 -4.73
CA ASN A 78 14.71 -20.81 -5.41
C ASN A 78 15.73 -21.59 -4.55
N SER A 79 15.84 -21.27 -3.25
CA SER A 79 16.73 -21.96 -2.31
C SER A 79 16.44 -23.46 -2.19
N VAL A 80 15.16 -23.85 -2.18
CA VAL A 80 14.75 -25.26 -2.11
C VAL A 80 14.94 -25.94 -3.46
N CYS A 81 14.43 -25.35 -4.54
CA CYS A 81 14.43 -25.99 -5.85
C CYS A 81 15.84 -26.11 -6.47
N ASN A 82 16.78 -25.23 -6.13
CA ASN A 82 18.15 -25.28 -6.63
C ASN A 82 18.98 -26.46 -6.09
N LYS A 83 18.47 -27.18 -5.07
CA LYS A 83 19.11 -28.40 -4.56
C LYS A 83 18.88 -29.62 -5.45
N TYR A 84 17.92 -29.55 -6.38
CA TYR A 84 17.58 -30.65 -7.27
C TYR A 84 18.36 -30.58 -8.59
N ILE A 85 18.59 -31.74 -9.21
CA ILE A 85 19.10 -31.84 -10.58
C ILE A 85 18.17 -31.15 -11.58
N LYS A 86 18.70 -30.78 -12.77
CA LYS A 86 18.02 -29.93 -13.76
C LYS A 86 16.58 -30.35 -14.07
N ALA A 87 16.32 -31.65 -14.25
CA ALA A 87 14.99 -32.18 -14.54
C ALA A 87 13.99 -31.91 -13.40
N PHE A 88 14.33 -32.29 -12.16
CA PHE A 88 13.48 -32.08 -10.99
C PHE A 88 13.40 -30.61 -10.56
N ARG A 89 14.45 -29.82 -10.76
CA ARG A 89 14.43 -28.37 -10.52
C ARG A 89 13.34 -27.67 -11.32
N LYS A 90 13.17 -28.02 -12.60
CA LYS A 90 12.13 -27.44 -13.46
C LYS A 90 10.73 -27.74 -12.91
N VAL A 91 10.48 -29.00 -12.55
CA VAL A 91 9.19 -29.43 -11.97
C VAL A 91 8.94 -28.76 -10.62
N CYS A 92 9.96 -28.68 -9.76
CA CYS A 92 9.89 -28.00 -8.47
C CYS A 92 9.52 -26.52 -8.64
N LEU A 93 10.23 -25.78 -9.49
CA LEU A 93 9.96 -24.36 -9.74
C LEU A 93 8.55 -24.15 -10.27
N GLN A 94 8.10 -24.96 -11.23
CA GLN A 94 6.75 -24.84 -11.80
C GLN A 94 5.66 -25.05 -10.74
N ARG A 95 5.77 -26.11 -9.92
CA ARG A 95 4.78 -26.40 -8.87
C ARG A 95 4.81 -25.38 -7.75
N ALA A 96 5.99 -25.04 -7.24
CA ALA A 96 6.15 -24.11 -6.13
C ALA A 96 5.69 -22.68 -6.49
N THR A 97 5.98 -22.22 -7.71
CA THR A 97 5.50 -20.92 -8.21
C THR A 97 3.98 -20.87 -8.26
N ARG A 98 3.32 -21.96 -8.69
CA ARG A 98 1.85 -22.05 -8.67
C ARG A 98 1.28 -21.91 -7.26
N TYR A 99 1.90 -22.55 -6.26
CA TYR A 99 1.47 -22.39 -4.87
C TYR A 99 1.68 -20.98 -4.34
N ARG A 100 2.80 -20.33 -4.66
CA ARG A 100 3.03 -18.91 -4.34
C ARG A 100 1.92 -18.03 -4.90
N ASP A 101 1.53 -18.24 -6.15
CA ASP A 101 0.49 -17.42 -6.80
C ASP A 101 -0.88 -17.63 -6.13
N ILE A 102 -1.22 -18.86 -5.75
CA ILE A 102 -2.43 -19.17 -4.96
C ILE A 102 -2.40 -18.47 -3.59
N LEU A 103 -1.25 -18.52 -2.89
CA LEU A 103 -1.10 -17.86 -1.60
C LEU A 103 -1.24 -16.34 -1.73
N LEU A 104 -0.60 -15.73 -2.72
CA LEU A 104 -0.69 -14.29 -2.96
C LEU A 104 -2.12 -13.86 -3.31
N HIS A 105 -2.84 -14.64 -4.11
CA HIS A 105 -4.24 -14.35 -4.43
C HIS A 105 -5.15 -14.45 -3.19
N LYS A 106 -4.87 -15.38 -2.27
CA LYS A 106 -5.61 -15.52 -1.01
C LYS A 106 -5.30 -14.39 -0.02
N LEU A 107 -4.03 -14.02 0.11
CA LEU A 107 -3.58 -12.94 1.00
C LEU A 107 -4.01 -11.55 0.50
N PHE A 108 -4.00 -11.36 -0.82
CA PHE A 108 -4.28 -10.09 -1.49
C PHE A 108 -5.41 -10.25 -2.52
N PRO A 109 -6.67 -10.42 -2.06
CA PRO A 109 -7.82 -10.57 -2.96
C PRO A 109 -7.99 -9.36 -3.86
N GLY A 110 -8.59 -9.50 -5.04
CA GLY A 110 -8.86 -8.34 -5.92
C GLY A 110 -7.68 -7.88 -6.79
N GLY A 111 -6.53 -8.55 -6.72
CA GLY A 111 -5.45 -8.46 -7.71
C GLY A 111 -4.57 -7.21 -7.66
N SER A 112 -5.13 -6.05 -7.32
CA SER A 112 -4.43 -4.77 -7.16
C SER A 112 -4.55 -4.26 -5.72
N PRO A 113 -3.67 -3.32 -5.27
CA PRO A 113 -3.79 -2.72 -3.95
C PRO A 113 -5.17 -2.12 -3.68
N ARG A 114 -5.70 -1.34 -4.64
CA ARG A 114 -7.07 -0.80 -4.54
C ARG A 114 -8.12 -1.91 -4.52
N GLY A 115 -7.98 -2.92 -5.37
CA GLY A 115 -8.88 -4.08 -5.40
C GLY A 115 -8.94 -4.83 -4.07
N THR A 116 -7.78 -5.08 -3.45
CA THR A 116 -7.71 -5.66 -2.10
C THR A 116 -8.39 -4.77 -1.08
N CYS A 117 -8.05 -3.48 -1.06
CA CYS A 117 -8.61 -2.54 -0.09
C CYS A 117 -10.13 -2.35 -0.24
N MET A 118 -10.69 -2.44 -1.45
CA MET A 118 -12.14 -2.51 -1.66
C MET A 118 -12.73 -3.80 -1.09
N LYS A 119 -12.09 -4.96 -1.34
CA LYS A 119 -12.55 -6.26 -0.82
C LYS A 119 -12.57 -6.33 0.71
N ILE A 120 -11.62 -5.67 1.38
CA ILE A 120 -11.57 -5.60 2.85
C ILE A 120 -12.25 -4.34 3.42
N LYS A 121 -12.99 -3.58 2.60
CA LYS A 121 -13.80 -2.40 2.99
C LYS A 121 -13.02 -1.22 3.56
N PHE A 122 -11.74 -1.09 3.20
CA PHE A 122 -10.92 0.10 3.48
C PHE A 122 -11.00 1.16 2.38
N CYS A 123 -11.41 0.77 1.17
CA CYS A 123 -11.77 1.66 0.06
C CYS A 123 -13.24 1.45 -0.31
N SER A 124 -13.87 2.52 -0.81
CA SER A 124 -15.18 2.48 -1.48
C SER A 124 -15.04 2.67 -2.98
#